data_AF-L8DGT7-F1
#
_entry.id   AF-L8DGT7-F1
#
_cell.length_a   1.000
_cell.length_b   1.000
_cell.length_c   1.000
_cell.angle_alpha   90.00
_cell.angle_beta   90.00
_cell.angle_gamma   90.00
#
_symmetry.space_group_name_H-M   'P 1'
#
loop_
_entity.id
_entity.type
_entity.pdbx_description
1 polymer ?
#
loop_
_entity_poly.entity_id
_entity_poly.type
_entity_poly.pdbx_seq_one_letter_code
_entity_poly.pdbx_strand_id
1 'polypeptide(L)'
;MARFAKAKKTDGYELTKHADGGLTVDISEEVGTNELPGFVTKVIKGKLIVSRTDHWGPLEGDHAEGTLTGSTTGLPAKITGTLSLQPDGTGAKLLIKGESTVKIPLVGGKIEDLINKMIKDMIDQETGETLEWVAAQKS
;
A
#
# COMPACT_ATOMS: atom_id res chain seq x y z
N MET A 1 -0.04 3.91 21.58
CA MET A 1 0.28 3.49 20.20
C MET A 1 -1.03 3.52 19.42
N ALA A 2 -1.10 4.30 18.34
CA ALA A 2 -2.28 4.28 17.48
C ALA A 2 -2.20 3.02 16.62
N ARG A 3 -3.13 2.09 16.83
CA ARG A 3 -3.32 0.94 15.94
C ARG A 3 -4.33 1.39 14.90
N PHE A 4 -3.96 1.37 13.62
CA PHE A 4 -4.93 1.47 12.55
C PHE A 4 -5.92 0.32 12.71
N ALA A 5 -7.21 0.61 12.75
CA ALA A 5 -8.18 -0.46 12.75
C ALA A 5 -8.13 -1.14 11.38
N LYS A 6 -8.28 -2.47 11.37
CA LYS A 6 -8.29 -3.28 10.13
C LYS A 6 -9.26 -2.66 9.14
N ALA A 7 -8.74 -2.21 8.00
CA ALA A 7 -9.59 -1.72 6.94
C ALA A 7 -10.50 -2.84 6.45
N LYS A 8 -11.82 -2.64 6.52
CA LYS A 8 -12.76 -3.61 5.96
C LYS A 8 -12.70 -3.53 4.43
N LYS A 9 -11.86 -4.38 3.84
CA LYS A 9 -11.67 -4.59 2.40
C LYS A 9 -13.02 -4.62 1.66
N THR A 10 -13.20 -3.73 0.69
CA THR A 10 -14.31 -3.76 -0.27
C THR A 10 -13.71 -3.80 -1.68
N ASP A 11 -14.28 -4.66 -2.53
CA ASP A 11 -13.63 -5.41 -3.61
C ASP A 11 -12.99 -4.60 -4.76
N GLY A 12 -11.81 -5.05 -5.20
CA GLY A 12 -11.34 -4.87 -6.57
C GLY A 12 -9.82 -4.83 -6.72
N TYR A 13 -9.25 -5.85 -7.35
CA TYR A 13 -8.03 -5.68 -8.13
C TYR A 13 -8.30 -6.05 -9.58
N GLU A 14 -7.76 -5.28 -10.52
CA GLU A 14 -7.72 -5.65 -11.93
C GLU A 14 -6.30 -6.12 -12.25
N LEU A 15 -6.20 -7.29 -12.90
CA LEU A 15 -4.92 -7.85 -13.31
C LEU A 15 -4.87 -7.89 -14.83
N THR A 16 -3.89 -7.19 -15.39
CA THR A 16 -3.57 -7.21 -16.82
C THR A 16 -2.29 -8.00 -17.04
N LYS A 17 -2.33 -9.00 -17.91
CA LYS A 17 -1.14 -9.75 -18.34
C LYS A 17 -0.58 -9.14 -19.61
N HIS A 18 0.73 -8.98 -19.67
CA HIS A 18 1.43 -8.46 -20.85
C HIS A 18 2.02 -9.59 -21.68
N ALA A 19 2.22 -9.33 -22.97
CA ALA A 19 2.72 -10.35 -23.91
C ALA A 19 4.17 -10.77 -23.64
N ASP A 20 4.94 -9.92 -22.96
CA ASP A 20 6.31 -10.19 -22.51
C ASP A 20 6.38 -11.05 -21.24
N GLY A 21 5.24 -11.40 -20.64
CA GLY A 21 5.14 -12.16 -19.39
C GLY A 21 5.07 -11.28 -18.13
N GLY A 22 5.13 -9.96 -18.28
CA GLY A 22 4.91 -9.01 -17.18
C GLY A 22 3.42 -8.89 -16.78
N LEU A 23 3.18 -8.15 -15.70
CA LEU A 23 1.84 -7.93 -15.14
C LEU A 23 1.64 -6.47 -14.75
N THR A 24 0.42 -5.97 -14.89
CA THR A 24 -0.04 -4.78 -14.15
C THR A 24 -1.16 -5.20 -13.20
N VAL A 25 -1.09 -4.75 -11.96
CA VAL A 25 -2.14 -4.96 -10.96
C VAL A 25 -2.61 -3.61 -10.47
N ASP A 26 -3.86 -3.27 -10.75
CA ASP A 26 -4.53 -2.07 -10.28
C ASP A 26 -5.42 -2.43 -9.10
N ILE A 27 -5.27 -1.70 -7.99
CA ILE A 27 -5.94 -1.94 -6.72
C ILE A 27 -6.62 -0.65 -6.31
N SER A 28 -7.88 -0.74 -5.85
CA SER A 28 -8.63 0.41 -5.35
C SER A 28 -9.45 0.01 -4.14
N GLU A 29 -9.17 0.62 -2.99
CA GLU A 29 -9.82 0.28 -1.72
C GLU A 29 -10.39 1.53 -1.05
N GLU A 30 -11.66 1.46 -0.64
CA GLU A 30 -12.25 2.48 0.21
C GLU A 30 -11.86 2.21 1.67
N VAL A 31 -11.24 3.19 2.32
CA VAL A 31 -10.85 3.12 3.73
C VAL A 31 -11.91 3.79 4.58
N GLY A 32 -12.39 3.08 5.60
CA GLY A 32 -13.38 3.58 6.52
C GLY A 32 -12.82 4.73 7.35
N THR A 33 -13.56 5.86 7.44
CA THR A 33 -13.09 7.00 8.25
C THR A 33 -13.00 6.67 9.74
N ASN A 34 -13.71 5.65 10.22
CA ASN A 34 -13.60 5.10 11.57
C ASN A 34 -12.30 4.32 11.83
N GLU A 35 -11.56 3.95 10.78
CA GLU A 35 -10.29 3.22 10.87
C GLU A 35 -9.09 4.16 10.97
N LEU A 36 -9.34 5.45 10.76
CA LEU A 36 -8.34 6.49 10.75
C LEU A 36 -8.24 7.20 12.11
N PRO A 37 -7.07 7.74 12.45
CA PRO A 37 -6.92 8.57 13.64
C PRO A 37 -7.84 9.79 13.58
N GLY A 38 -8.43 10.16 14.71
CA GLY A 38 -9.46 11.21 14.78
C GLY A 38 -9.03 12.64 14.38
N PHE A 39 -7.73 12.89 14.18
CA PHE A 39 -7.25 14.14 13.59
C PHE A 39 -7.13 14.08 12.06
N VAL A 40 -6.94 12.88 11.47
CA VAL A 40 -6.91 12.65 10.02
C VAL A 40 -8.32 12.76 9.45
N THR A 41 -9.32 12.25 10.17
CA THR A 41 -10.74 12.32 9.76
C THR A 41 -11.26 13.75 9.60
N LYS A 42 -10.68 14.73 10.31
CA LYS A 42 -11.04 16.14 10.19
C LYS A 42 -10.54 16.80 8.91
N VAL A 43 -9.52 16.22 8.28
CA VAL A 43 -8.88 16.74 7.06
C VAL A 43 -9.50 16.11 5.81
N ILE A 44 -9.96 14.86 5.92
CA ILE A 44 -10.52 14.12 4.80
C ILE A 44 -11.84 14.75 4.37
N LYS A 45 -11.92 15.06 3.08
CA LYS A 45 -13.15 15.52 2.43
C LYS A 45 -13.76 14.37 1.64
N GLY A 46 -14.95 13.92 2.03
CA GLY A 46 -15.65 12.83 1.36
C GLY A 46 -15.06 11.45 1.69
N LYS A 47 -15.10 10.53 0.73
CA LYS A 47 -14.56 9.18 0.87
C LYS A 47 -13.03 9.17 0.71
N LEU A 48 -12.35 8.41 1.56
CA LEU A 48 -10.94 8.08 1.37
C LEU A 48 -10.86 6.80 0.54
N ILE A 49 -10.43 6.94 -0.72
CA ILE A 49 -10.11 5.82 -1.59
C ILE A 49 -8.60 5.81 -1.74
N VAL A 50 -7.98 4.66 -1.53
CA VAL A 50 -6.57 4.42 -1.80
C VAL A 50 -6.49 3.64 -3.11
N SER A 51 -5.72 4.15 -4.07
CA SER A 51 -5.47 3.47 -5.33
C SER A 51 -3.97 3.16 -5.47
N ARG A 52 -3.64 1.95 -5.92
CA ARG A 52 -2.28 1.50 -6.16
C ARG A 52 -2.21 0.77 -7.50
N THR A 53 -1.15 1.04 -8.26
CA THR A 53 -0.82 0.31 -9.48
C THR A 53 0.58 -0.28 -9.30
N ASP A 54 0.66 -1.61 -9.37
CA ASP A 54 1.91 -2.35 -9.36
C ASP A 54 2.22 -2.82 -10.79
N HIS A 55 3.37 -2.43 -11.31
CA HIS A 55 3.91 -2.96 -12.57
C HIS A 55 5.02 -3.96 -12.27
N TRP A 56 4.88 -5.15 -12.82
CA TRP A 56 5.86 -6.22 -12.71
C TRP A 56 6.42 -6.56 -14.09
N GLY A 57 7.74 -6.66 -14.18
CA GLY A 57 8.41 -7.34 -15.28
C GLY A 57 8.10 -8.84 -15.29
N PRO A 58 8.54 -9.56 -16.34
CA PRO A 58 8.40 -11.01 -16.37
C PRO A 58 9.15 -11.68 -15.21
N LEU A 59 8.73 -12.89 -14.87
CA LEU A 59 9.46 -13.74 -13.95
C LEU A 59 10.74 -14.26 -14.64
N GLU A 60 11.89 -13.81 -14.18
CA GLU A 60 13.22 -14.23 -14.63
C GLU A 60 13.78 -15.27 -13.66
N GLY A 61 13.56 -16.55 -13.98
CA GLY A 61 13.88 -17.64 -13.06
C GLY A 61 12.92 -17.65 -11.87
N ASP A 62 13.44 -17.32 -10.69
CA ASP A 62 12.69 -17.19 -9.44
C ASP A 62 12.70 -15.75 -8.88
N HIS A 63 13.07 -14.79 -9.73
CA HIS A 63 13.09 -13.36 -9.43
C HIS A 63 12.14 -12.58 -10.33
N ALA A 64 11.54 -11.51 -9.82
CA ALA A 64 10.82 -10.53 -10.61
C ALA A 64 11.11 -9.12 -10.06
N GLU A 65 11.17 -8.13 -10.94
CA GLU A 65 11.35 -6.74 -10.57
C GLU A 65 10.10 -5.93 -10.98
N GLY A 66 9.84 -4.85 -10.27
CA GLY A 66 8.66 -4.05 -10.49
C GLY A 66 8.73 -2.64 -9.94
N THR A 67 7.66 -1.90 -10.17
CA THR A 67 7.44 -0.57 -9.62
C THR A 67 6.03 -0.48 -9.05
N LEU A 68 5.85 0.40 -8.08
CA LEU A 68 4.54 0.72 -7.54
C LEU A 68 4.31 2.22 -7.62
N THR A 69 3.07 2.60 -7.89
CA THR A 69 2.59 3.96 -7.70
C THR A 69 1.26 3.93 -6.96
N GLY A 70 0.97 4.94 -6.17
CA GLY A 70 -0.32 5.02 -5.50
C GLY A 70 -0.70 6.44 -5.14
N SER A 71 -1.99 6.62 -4.87
CA SER A 71 -2.58 7.92 -4.52
C SER A 71 -3.86 7.76 -3.72
N THR A 72 -4.33 8.84 -3.13
CA THR A 72 -5.58 8.85 -2.36
C THR A 72 -6.57 9.91 -2.83
N THR A 73 -7.87 9.63 -2.68
CA THR A 73 -8.93 10.65 -2.79
C THR A 73 -9.22 11.28 -1.42
N GLY A 74 -9.72 12.53 -1.41
CA GLY A 74 -10.10 13.21 -0.16
C GLY A 74 -8.94 13.68 0.72
N LEU A 75 -7.73 13.17 0.47
CA LEU A 75 -6.46 13.57 1.06
C LEU A 75 -5.39 13.60 -0.06
N PRO A 76 -4.52 14.63 -0.18
CA PRO A 76 -3.50 14.63 -1.22
C PRO A 76 -2.29 13.83 -0.75
N ALA A 77 -2.32 12.51 -0.93
CA ALA A 77 -1.18 11.62 -0.71
C ALA A 77 -0.79 10.88 -1.99
N LYS A 78 0.51 10.60 -2.13
CA LYS A 78 1.09 9.82 -3.22
C LYS A 78 2.20 8.91 -2.69
N ILE A 79 2.40 7.78 -3.34
CA ILE A 79 3.52 6.87 -3.11
C ILE A 79 4.10 6.44 -4.46
N THR A 80 5.43 6.28 -4.51
CA THR A 80 6.14 5.68 -5.63
C THR A 80 7.25 4.79 -5.09
N GLY A 81 7.55 3.69 -5.77
CA GLY A 81 8.64 2.82 -5.35
C GLY A 81 8.98 1.72 -6.35
N THR A 82 9.97 0.93 -5.98
CA THR A 82 10.40 -0.29 -6.66
C THR A 82 10.02 -1.51 -5.83
N LEU A 83 9.75 -2.60 -6.53
CA LEU A 83 9.40 -3.91 -5.98
C LEU A 83 10.44 -4.92 -6.48
N SER A 84 10.91 -5.80 -5.61
CA SER A 84 11.78 -6.92 -5.99
C SER A 84 11.27 -8.17 -5.29
N LEU A 85 10.87 -9.17 -6.08
CA LEU A 85 10.45 -10.47 -5.61
C LEU A 85 11.60 -11.46 -5.81
N GLN A 86 12.00 -12.14 -4.75
CA GLN A 86 13.13 -13.08 -4.77
C GLN A 86 12.85 -14.28 -3.86
N PRO A 87 13.57 -15.41 -4.02
CA PRO A 87 13.45 -16.56 -3.13
C PRO A 87 13.83 -16.24 -1.68
N ASP A 88 13.17 -16.93 -0.75
CA ASP A 88 13.54 -16.94 0.67
C ASP A 88 13.22 -18.31 1.28
N GLY A 89 14.24 -19.19 1.32
CA GLY A 89 14.08 -20.57 1.77
C GLY A 89 13.06 -21.35 0.94
N THR A 90 11.97 -21.79 1.57
CA THR A 90 10.85 -22.49 0.90
C THR A 90 9.74 -21.55 0.43
N GLY A 91 9.98 -20.24 0.46
CA GLY A 91 9.02 -19.21 0.09
C GLY A 91 9.66 -18.12 -0.77
N ALA A 92 9.01 -16.97 -0.80
CA ALA A 92 9.50 -15.79 -1.50
C ALA A 92 9.50 -14.59 -0.54
N LYS A 93 10.36 -13.63 -0.83
CA LYS A 93 10.47 -12.35 -0.14
C LYS A 93 10.23 -11.23 -1.14
N LEU A 94 9.29 -10.36 -0.80
CA LEU A 94 9.05 -9.11 -1.51
C LEU A 94 9.79 -7.98 -0.79
N LEU A 95 10.71 -7.32 -1.49
CA LEU A 95 11.36 -6.10 -1.04
C LEU A 95 10.69 -4.91 -1.70
N ILE A 96 10.29 -3.95 -0.88
CA ILE A 96 9.69 -2.70 -1.34
C ILE A 96 10.61 -1.56 -0.93
N LYS A 97 10.98 -0.70 -1.88
CA LYS A 97 11.73 0.53 -1.63
C LYS A 97 10.98 1.68 -2.27
N GLY A 98 10.50 2.63 -1.47
CA GLY A 98 9.70 3.72 -2.00
C GLY A 98 9.66 4.93 -1.09
N GLU A 99 9.06 5.98 -1.62
CA GLU A 99 8.87 7.26 -0.96
C GLU A 99 7.39 7.63 -1.00
N SER A 100 6.89 8.19 0.09
CA SER A 100 5.52 8.70 0.20
C SER A 100 5.53 10.20 0.44
N THR A 101 4.66 10.94 -0.27
CA THR A 101 4.44 12.37 -0.05
C THR A 101 2.99 12.61 0.32
N VAL A 102 2.76 13.31 1.43
CA VAL A 102 1.41 13.70 1.89
C VAL A 102 1.38 15.21 2.07
N LYS A 103 0.50 15.88 1.34
CA LYS A 103 0.34 17.34 1.40
C LYS A 103 -0.91 17.67 2.19
N ILE A 104 -0.77 17.76 3.50
CA ILE A 104 -1.85 18.20 4.39
C ILE A 104 -1.58 19.63 4.83
N PRO A 105 -2.49 20.59 4.59
CA PRO A 105 -2.40 21.89 5.22
C PRO A 105 -2.58 21.71 6.73
N LEU A 106 -1.49 21.81 7.47
CA LEU A 106 -1.46 21.47 8.89
C LEU A 106 -2.19 22.49 9.73
N VAL A 107 -2.91 21.96 10.71
CA VAL A 107 -3.18 22.67 11.96
C VAL A 107 -1.92 22.58 12.84
N GLY A 108 -0.83 23.24 12.44
CA GLY A 108 0.42 23.35 13.22
C GLY A 108 1.43 22.19 13.09
N GLY A 109 2.73 22.53 13.09
CA GLY A 109 3.87 21.67 12.71
C GLY A 109 4.03 20.32 13.43
N LYS A 110 3.45 20.12 14.63
CA LYS A 110 3.54 18.82 15.35
C LYS A 110 2.66 17.71 14.75
N ILE A 111 1.68 18.07 13.92
CA ILE A 111 0.74 17.11 13.32
C ILE A 111 1.36 16.46 12.06
N GLU A 112 2.23 17.16 11.34
CA GLU A 112 2.85 16.65 10.09
C GLU A 112 3.76 15.46 10.35
N ASP A 113 4.68 15.60 11.30
CA ASP A 113 5.63 14.54 11.67
C ASP A 113 4.93 13.27 12.13
N LEU A 114 3.81 13.43 12.83
CA LEU A 114 3.02 12.33 13.34
C LEU A 114 2.27 11.60 12.21
N ILE A 115 1.79 12.33 11.20
CA ILE A 115 1.16 11.75 10.00
C ILE A 115 2.17 10.98 9.17
N ASN A 116 3.33 11.56 8.90
CA ASN A 116 4.37 10.92 8.09
C ASN A 116 4.85 9.61 8.76
N LYS A 117 5.06 9.62 10.08
CA LYS A 117 5.40 8.41 10.83
C LYS A 117 4.31 7.35 10.77
N MET A 118 3.05 7.75 10.93
CA MET A 118 1.92 6.83 10.89
C MET A 118 1.70 6.20 9.51
N ILE A 119 1.91 6.95 8.43
CA ILE A 119 1.85 6.42 7.06
C ILE A 119 2.99 5.44 6.80
N LYS A 120 4.19 5.74 7.32
CA LYS A 120 5.30 4.78 7.28
C LYS A 120 4.95 3.50 8.04
N ASP A 121 4.39 3.61 9.24
CA ASP A 121 3.98 2.46 10.06
C ASP A 121 2.87 1.63 9.37
N MET A 122 1.95 2.28 8.63
CA MET A 122 0.92 1.61 7.82
C MET A 122 1.53 0.78 6.68
N ILE A 123 2.47 1.36 5.93
CA ILE A 123 3.20 0.66 4.86
C ILE A 123 3.99 -0.52 5.44
N ASP A 124 4.64 -0.34 6.60
CA ASP A 124 5.36 -1.41 7.28
C ASP A 124 4.40 -2.54 7.73
N GLN A 125 3.15 -2.21 8.07
CA GLN A 125 2.14 -3.17 8.53
C GLN A 125 1.54 -4.02 7.39
N GLU A 126 1.39 -3.48 6.17
CA GLU A 126 0.94 -4.24 4.97
C GLU A 126 1.85 -5.44 4.65
N THR A 127 3.15 -5.35 5.01
CA THR A 127 4.10 -6.46 4.83
C THR A 127 3.75 -7.67 5.71
N GLY A 128 3.18 -7.44 6.91
CA GLY A 128 2.77 -8.51 7.81
C GLY A 128 1.55 -9.28 7.31
N GLU A 129 0.61 -8.59 6.69
CA GLU A 129 -0.66 -9.19 6.22
C GLU A 129 -0.46 -10.09 5.00
N THR A 130 0.52 -9.78 4.15
CA THR A 130 0.92 -10.64 3.03
C THR A 130 1.43 -12.00 3.52
N LEU A 131 2.16 -12.01 4.63
CA LEU A 131 2.67 -13.25 5.24
C LEU A 131 1.53 -14.09 5.85
N GLU A 132 0.54 -13.46 6.47
CA GLU A 132 -0.63 -14.15 7.03
C GLU A 132 -1.51 -14.80 5.94
N TRP A 133 -1.73 -14.12 4.81
CA TRP A 133 -2.49 -14.67 3.68
C TRP A 133 -1.79 -15.87 3.02
N VAL A 134 -0.45 -15.80 2.83
CA VAL A 134 0.33 -16.94 2.30
C VAL A 134 0.25 -18.14 3.26
N ALA A 135 0.29 -17.90 4.57
CA ALA A 135 0.14 -18.96 5.57
C ALA A 135 -1.27 -19.60 5.51
N ALA A 136 -2.31 -18.79 5.29
CA ALA A 136 -3.69 -19.25 5.18
C ALA A 136 -3.99 -20.02 3.87
N GLN A 137 -3.23 -19.80 2.80
CA GLN A 137 -3.36 -20.58 1.56
C GLN A 137 -2.68 -21.96 1.59
N LYS A 138 -1.92 -22.27 2.64
CA LYS A 138 -1.30 -23.60 2.84
C LYS A 138 -2.19 -24.60 3.62
N SER A 139 -3.46 -24.31 3.85
CA SER A 139 -4.42 -25.24 4.49
C SER A 139 -5.38 -25.88 3.50
#